data_AF-A0A3T2V237-F1
#
_entry.id   AF-A0A3T2V237-F1
#
_cell.length_a   1.000
_cell.length_b   1.000
_cell.length_c   1.000
_cell.angle_alpha   90.00
_cell.angle_beta   90.00
_cell.angle_gamma   90.00
#
_symmetry.space_group_name_H-M   'P 1'
#
loop_
_entity.id
_entity.type
_entity.pdbx_description
1 polymer ?
#
loop_
_entity_poly.entity_id
_entity_poly.type
_entity_poly.pdbx_seq_one_letter_code
_entity_poly.pdbx_strand_id
1 'polypeptide(L)'
;MLAALPIEKTAQAWNVLSKEPHVGVEFVMTHLQLAGLQGFIHSFSRYPQEALPVAQYFAAIELAPLIARAFNKLKTLRENARTWLLKYPEHAITGLLASALDKAGEAQDNARAALRMLTENGHQPLLQEIARRYNQPEVTDAVNALLALDPLDNHPTKIPTLPAFYQPSLWTRPVLKANAQSLPDSALLHLGEMLRFPQEEALYPGLLQVKDACTADSL
;
A
#
# COMPACT_ATOMS: atom_id res chain seq x y z
N MET A 1 18.48 24.82 -17.55
CA MET A 1 19.83 24.38 -17.99
C MET A 1 19.86 22.97 -18.58
N LEU A 2 19.01 22.02 -18.14
CA LEU A 2 18.99 20.66 -18.73
C LEU A 2 18.42 20.59 -20.16
N ALA A 3 17.44 21.41 -20.52
CA ALA A 3 16.79 21.37 -21.85
C ALA A 3 17.65 21.87 -23.03
N ALA A 4 18.87 22.35 -22.78
CA ALA A 4 19.79 22.84 -23.81
C ALA A 4 20.80 21.78 -24.29
N LEU A 5 20.82 20.60 -23.65
CA LEU A 5 21.72 19.50 -23.96
C LEU A 5 21.02 18.43 -24.81
N PRO A 6 21.76 17.64 -25.61
CA PRO A 6 21.20 16.46 -26.27
C PRO A 6 20.54 15.52 -25.27
N ILE A 7 19.42 14.89 -25.64
CA ILE A 7 18.55 14.14 -24.73
C ILE A 7 19.30 13.07 -23.92
N GLU A 8 20.27 12.40 -24.52
CA GLU A 8 21.10 11.39 -23.85
C GLU A 8 21.96 11.98 -22.73
N LYS A 9 22.62 13.12 -22.98
CA LYS A 9 23.43 13.82 -21.97
C LYS A 9 22.54 14.37 -20.86
N THR A 10 21.35 14.85 -21.22
CA THR A 10 20.35 15.31 -20.26
C THR A 10 19.86 14.18 -19.36
N ALA A 11 19.58 13.00 -19.91
CA ALA A 11 19.18 11.82 -19.16
C ALA A 11 20.28 11.33 -18.21
N GLN A 12 21.54 11.29 -18.67
CA GLN A 12 22.68 10.94 -17.81
C GLN A 12 22.85 11.94 -16.66
N ALA A 13 22.79 13.24 -16.95
CA ALA A 13 22.85 14.27 -15.92
C ALA A 13 21.68 14.14 -14.94
N TRP A 14 20.46 13.91 -15.43
CA TRP A 14 19.29 13.73 -14.59
C TRP A 14 19.41 12.51 -13.66
N ASN A 15 19.93 11.38 -14.13
CA ASN A 15 20.13 10.18 -13.31
C ASN A 15 21.07 10.41 -12.12
N VAL A 16 22.00 11.36 -12.24
CA VAL A 16 22.89 11.77 -11.15
C VAL A 16 22.22 12.82 -10.27
N LEU A 17 21.71 13.91 -10.87
CA LEU A 17 21.14 15.05 -10.15
C LEU A 17 19.88 14.71 -9.36
N SER A 18 19.08 13.77 -9.84
CA SER A 18 17.86 13.29 -9.16
C SER A 18 18.13 12.64 -7.79
N LYS A 19 19.37 12.27 -7.49
CA LYS A 19 19.77 11.73 -6.17
C LYS A 19 19.97 12.84 -5.13
N GLU A 20 20.27 14.05 -5.60
CA GLU A 20 20.46 15.24 -4.76
C GLU A 20 19.13 16.01 -4.58
N PRO A 21 19.03 16.93 -3.60
CA PRO A 21 17.87 17.82 -3.50
C PRO A 21 17.64 18.60 -4.80
N HIS A 22 16.41 18.56 -5.32
CA HIS A 22 16.02 19.22 -6.56
C HIS A 22 14.53 19.56 -6.53
N VAL A 23 14.09 20.35 -7.51
CA VAL A 23 12.70 20.72 -7.76
C VAL A 23 12.43 20.70 -9.26
N GLY A 24 11.15 20.74 -9.66
CA GLY A 24 10.78 20.89 -11.07
C GLY A 24 10.90 19.60 -11.88
N VAL A 25 10.63 18.46 -11.23
CA VAL A 25 10.62 17.14 -11.87
C VAL A 25 9.69 17.10 -13.09
N GLU A 26 8.56 17.81 -13.05
CA GLU A 26 7.61 17.94 -14.17
C GLU A 26 8.28 18.48 -15.44
N PHE A 27 9.07 19.56 -15.32
CA PHE A 27 9.77 20.15 -16.46
C PHE A 27 10.78 19.18 -17.07
N VAL A 28 11.56 18.49 -16.22
CA VAL A 28 12.55 17.51 -16.66
C VAL A 28 11.88 16.33 -17.35
N MET A 29 10.79 15.81 -16.79
CA MET A 29 10.04 14.69 -17.35
C MET A 29 9.25 15.06 -18.60
N THR A 30 8.81 16.30 -18.75
CA THR A 30 8.21 16.79 -20.01
C THR A 30 9.22 16.75 -21.15
N HIS A 31 10.49 17.08 -20.86
CA HIS A 31 11.55 17.08 -21.86
C HIS A 31 12.13 15.69 -22.14
N LEU A 32 12.40 14.90 -21.09
CA LEU A 32 13.03 13.57 -21.21
C LEU A 32 12.03 12.45 -21.47
N GLN A 33 10.76 12.62 -21.09
CA GLN A 33 9.74 11.58 -21.13
C GLN A 33 10.26 10.27 -20.51
N LEU A 34 10.04 9.12 -21.17
CA LEU A 34 10.50 7.81 -20.70
C LEU A 34 12.03 7.71 -20.58
N ALA A 35 12.81 8.49 -21.33
CA ALA A 35 14.28 8.47 -21.22
C ALA A 35 14.76 8.96 -19.84
N GLY A 36 13.92 9.71 -19.11
CA GLY A 36 14.20 10.20 -17.76
C GLY A 36 13.73 9.27 -16.63
N LEU A 37 13.16 8.09 -16.93
CA LEU A 37 12.49 7.24 -15.95
C LEU A 37 13.37 6.85 -14.76
N GLN A 38 14.65 6.54 -14.99
CA GLN A 38 15.57 6.17 -13.91
C GLN A 38 15.76 7.31 -12.90
N GLY A 39 16.07 8.52 -13.37
CA GLY A 39 16.14 9.69 -12.50
C GLY A 39 14.78 10.05 -11.89
N PHE A 40 13.68 9.77 -12.59
CA PHE A 40 12.34 9.96 -12.04
C PHE A 40 12.06 9.05 -10.84
N ILE A 41 12.49 7.78 -10.88
CA ILE A 41 12.36 6.85 -9.75
C ILE A 41 13.13 7.36 -8.53
N HIS A 42 14.34 7.90 -8.71
CA HIS A 42 15.09 8.54 -7.62
C HIS A 42 14.34 9.76 -7.06
N SER A 43 13.84 10.63 -7.94
CA SER A 43 13.07 11.82 -7.57
C SER A 43 11.81 11.47 -6.78
N PHE A 44 11.02 10.52 -7.28
CA PHE A 44 9.78 10.07 -6.65
C PHE A 44 10.01 9.54 -5.24
N SER A 45 11.09 8.77 -5.05
CA SER A 45 11.45 8.24 -3.72
C SER A 45 11.65 9.34 -2.67
N ARG A 46 12.10 10.53 -3.09
CA ARG A 46 12.41 11.67 -2.23
C ARG A 46 11.27 12.69 -2.12
N TYR A 47 10.62 13.00 -3.24
CA TYR A 47 9.59 14.03 -3.37
C TYR A 47 8.30 13.47 -3.98
N PRO A 48 7.63 12.51 -3.30
CA PRO A 48 6.46 11.84 -3.85
C PRO A 48 5.30 12.81 -4.16
N GLN A 49 5.18 13.92 -3.42
CA GLN A 49 4.16 14.94 -3.67
C GLN A 49 4.33 15.67 -5.03
N GLU A 50 5.56 15.88 -5.48
CA GLU A 50 5.85 16.51 -6.78
C GLU A 50 5.84 15.47 -7.91
N ALA A 51 6.34 14.26 -7.64
CA ALA A 51 6.48 13.22 -8.65
C ALA A 51 5.17 12.49 -8.96
N LEU A 52 4.27 12.29 -7.98
CA LEU A 52 3.06 11.49 -8.20
C LEU A 52 2.10 12.09 -9.25
N PRO A 53 1.87 13.42 -9.33
CA PRO A 53 1.13 14.02 -10.45
C PRO A 53 1.75 13.71 -11.82
N VAL A 54 3.09 13.71 -11.91
CA VAL A 54 3.82 13.38 -13.14
C VAL A 54 3.70 11.90 -13.47
N ALA A 55 3.71 11.02 -12.47
CA ALA A 55 3.56 9.57 -12.66
C ALA A 55 2.22 9.18 -13.29
N GLN A 56 1.18 10.02 -13.18
CA GLN A 56 -0.13 9.80 -13.81
C GLN A 56 -0.06 9.67 -15.34
N TYR A 57 1.04 10.07 -15.97
CA TYR A 57 1.24 10.02 -17.41
C TYR A 57 2.12 8.84 -17.87
N PHE A 58 2.63 8.02 -16.95
CA PHE A 58 3.53 6.91 -17.26
C PHE A 58 3.01 5.59 -16.72
N ALA A 59 2.98 4.58 -17.59
CA ALA A 59 2.76 3.19 -17.22
C ALA A 59 4.13 2.49 -17.17
N ALA A 60 4.73 2.38 -15.98
CA ALA A 60 6.01 1.74 -15.78
C ALA A 60 5.95 0.83 -14.53
N ILE A 61 6.43 -0.41 -14.66
CA ILE A 61 6.35 -1.40 -13.58
C ILE A 61 7.21 -1.00 -12.38
N GLU A 62 8.31 -0.27 -12.63
CA GLU A 62 9.26 0.20 -11.63
C GLU A 62 8.67 1.26 -10.70
N LEU A 63 7.57 1.91 -11.11
CA LEU A 63 6.85 2.86 -10.26
C LEU A 63 5.92 2.17 -9.26
N ALA A 64 5.51 0.93 -9.53
CA ALA A 64 4.48 0.26 -8.75
C ALA A 64 4.82 0.19 -7.24
N PRO A 65 6.05 -0.18 -6.81
CA PRO A 65 6.40 -0.21 -5.38
C PRO A 65 6.32 1.17 -4.71
N LEU A 66 6.72 2.24 -5.41
CA LEU A 66 6.67 3.60 -4.88
C LEU A 66 5.24 4.10 -4.74
N ILE A 67 4.39 3.76 -5.71
CA ILE A 67 2.97 4.12 -5.72
C ILE A 67 2.21 3.32 -4.67
N ALA A 68 2.49 2.03 -4.50
CA ALA A 68 1.92 1.22 -3.42
C ALA A 68 2.28 1.76 -2.03
N ARG A 69 3.54 2.21 -1.84
CA ARG A 69 3.93 2.91 -0.61
C ARG A 69 3.18 4.23 -0.43
N ALA A 70 3.04 5.04 -1.48
CA ALA A 70 2.29 6.29 -1.41
C ALA A 70 0.82 6.05 -1.05
N PHE A 71 0.20 5.04 -1.66
CA PHE A 71 -1.15 4.59 -1.38
C PHE A 71 -1.33 4.15 0.08
N ASN A 72 -0.45 3.30 0.59
CA ASN A 72 -0.61 2.73 1.93
C ASN A 72 -0.18 3.71 3.06
N LYS A 73 0.88 4.50 2.85
CA LYS A 73 1.55 5.25 3.92
C LYS A 73 1.30 6.75 3.90
N LEU A 74 0.99 7.35 2.75
CA LEU A 74 0.95 8.80 2.57
C LEU A 74 -0.49 9.28 2.39
N LYS A 75 -1.16 9.63 3.50
CA LYS A 75 -2.59 9.99 3.51
C LYS A 75 -2.99 11.02 2.44
N THR A 76 -2.18 12.07 2.28
CA THR A 76 -2.44 13.16 1.32
C THR A 76 -2.26 12.75 -0.13
N LEU A 77 -1.52 11.67 -0.40
CA LEU A 77 -1.22 11.18 -1.74
C LEU A 77 -2.00 9.93 -2.10
N ARG A 78 -2.76 9.35 -1.17
CA ARG A 78 -3.45 8.08 -1.35
C ARG A 78 -4.36 8.07 -2.56
N GLU A 79 -5.25 9.06 -2.70
CA GLU A 79 -6.21 9.09 -3.80
C GLU A 79 -5.53 9.20 -5.17
N ASN A 80 -4.44 9.97 -5.26
CA ASN A 80 -3.66 10.07 -6.48
C ASN A 80 -2.95 8.73 -6.79
N ALA A 81 -2.44 8.05 -5.77
CA ALA A 81 -1.81 6.75 -5.93
C ALA A 81 -2.85 5.68 -6.34
N ARG A 82 -4.03 5.68 -5.71
CA ARG A 82 -5.18 4.84 -6.08
C ARG A 82 -5.60 5.06 -7.53
N THR A 83 -5.67 6.33 -7.95
CA THR A 83 -5.97 6.70 -9.34
C THR A 83 -4.97 6.07 -10.31
N TRP A 84 -3.67 6.09 -10.01
CA TRP A 84 -2.66 5.47 -10.87
C TRP A 84 -2.79 3.94 -10.90
N LEU A 85 -2.99 3.31 -9.73
CA LEU A 85 -3.15 1.85 -9.62
C LEU A 85 -4.33 1.36 -10.46
N LEU A 86 -5.47 2.05 -10.41
CA LEU A 86 -6.66 1.72 -11.20
C LEU A 86 -6.51 2.07 -12.69
N LYS A 87 -5.72 3.10 -13.01
CA LYS A 87 -5.42 3.49 -14.40
C LYS A 87 -4.47 2.51 -15.09
N TYR A 88 -3.53 1.92 -14.34
CA TYR A 88 -2.49 1.03 -14.87
C TYR A 88 -2.40 -0.30 -14.10
N PRO A 89 -3.50 -1.09 -14.01
CA PRO A 89 -3.57 -2.25 -13.13
C PRO A 89 -2.60 -3.36 -13.53
N GLU A 90 -2.36 -3.57 -14.84
CA GLU A 90 -1.39 -4.57 -15.32
C GLU A 90 0.05 -4.25 -14.89
N HIS A 91 0.44 -2.97 -14.94
CA HIS A 91 1.77 -2.53 -14.54
C HIS A 91 1.91 -2.57 -13.03
N ALA A 92 0.87 -2.16 -12.31
CA ALA A 92 0.81 -2.24 -10.85
C ALA A 92 0.98 -3.69 -10.38
N ILE A 93 0.18 -4.62 -10.89
CA ILE A 93 0.24 -6.02 -10.50
C ILE A 93 1.61 -6.61 -10.83
N THR A 94 2.10 -6.43 -12.05
CA THR A 94 3.39 -6.98 -12.49
C THR A 94 4.54 -6.47 -11.62
N GLY A 95 4.56 -5.18 -11.28
CA GLY A 95 5.60 -4.59 -10.44
C GLY A 95 5.50 -4.92 -8.95
N LEU A 96 4.33 -5.33 -8.45
CA LEU A 96 4.08 -5.61 -7.04
C LEU A 96 4.10 -7.10 -6.70
N LEU A 97 3.91 -7.99 -7.68
CA LEU A 97 3.71 -9.42 -7.44
C LEU A 97 4.86 -10.03 -6.63
N ALA A 98 6.11 -9.76 -7.02
CA ALA A 98 7.28 -10.27 -6.32
C ALA A 98 7.31 -9.79 -4.86
N SER A 99 7.10 -8.49 -4.61
CA SER A 99 7.10 -7.94 -3.25
C SER A 99 5.95 -8.46 -2.37
N ALA A 100 4.79 -8.76 -2.97
CA ALA A 100 3.65 -9.33 -2.23
C ALA A 100 3.89 -10.79 -1.77
N LEU A 101 4.74 -11.52 -2.49
CA LEU A 101 5.08 -12.92 -2.23
C LEU A 101 6.43 -13.10 -1.49
N ASP A 102 7.25 -12.05 -1.41
CA ASP A 102 8.51 -12.06 -0.68
C ASP A 102 8.30 -12.07 0.85
N LYS A 103 9.38 -12.00 1.63
CA LYS A 103 9.36 -12.02 3.09
C LYS A 103 8.51 -10.90 3.71
N ALA A 104 7.96 -11.20 4.88
CA ALA A 104 7.17 -10.25 5.66
C ALA A 104 7.96 -8.96 5.97
N GLY A 105 7.33 -7.82 5.73
CA GLY A 105 7.94 -6.50 5.87
C GLY A 105 7.14 -5.39 5.19
N GLU A 106 7.64 -4.16 5.25
CA GLU A 106 6.92 -2.99 4.74
C GLU A 106 6.62 -3.07 3.24
N ALA A 107 7.55 -3.59 2.43
CA ALA A 107 7.34 -3.75 0.99
C ALA A 107 6.20 -4.73 0.70
N GLN A 108 6.12 -5.82 1.46
CA GLN A 108 5.04 -6.80 1.35
C GLN A 108 3.70 -6.19 1.79
N ASP A 109 3.65 -5.51 2.94
CA ASP A 109 2.45 -4.86 3.46
C ASP A 109 1.88 -3.86 2.42
N ASN A 110 2.74 -3.02 1.83
CA ASN A 110 2.35 -2.05 0.81
C ASN A 110 1.84 -2.74 -0.47
N ALA A 111 2.55 -3.76 -0.95
CA ALA A 111 2.19 -4.49 -2.16
C ALA A 111 0.85 -5.22 -2.00
N ARG A 112 0.66 -5.93 -0.88
CA ARG A 112 -0.59 -6.65 -0.59
C ARG A 112 -1.78 -5.71 -0.44
N ALA A 113 -1.61 -4.56 0.23
CA ALA A 113 -2.67 -3.56 0.33
C ALA A 113 -3.12 -3.05 -1.05
N ALA A 114 -2.17 -2.72 -1.93
CA ALA A 114 -2.47 -2.27 -3.29
C ALA A 114 -3.10 -3.37 -4.16
N LEU A 115 -2.60 -4.61 -4.09
CA LEU A 115 -3.17 -5.75 -4.82
C LEU A 115 -4.60 -6.06 -4.36
N ARG A 116 -4.86 -6.01 -3.05
CA ARG A 116 -6.21 -6.20 -2.51
C ARG A 116 -7.18 -5.14 -2.99
N MET A 117 -6.79 -3.87 -2.92
CA MET A 117 -7.60 -2.77 -3.47
C MET A 117 -7.90 -3.01 -4.96
N LEU A 118 -6.93 -3.47 -5.74
CA LEU A 118 -7.15 -3.82 -7.15
C LEU A 118 -8.14 -4.99 -7.30
N THR A 119 -8.05 -6.04 -6.48
CA THR A 119 -8.98 -7.18 -6.52
C THR A 119 -10.42 -6.77 -6.14
N GLU A 120 -10.57 -5.91 -5.13
CA GLU A 120 -11.87 -5.35 -4.71
C GLU A 120 -12.50 -4.48 -5.81
N ASN A 121 -11.67 -3.87 -6.67
CA ASN A 121 -12.09 -3.11 -7.84
C ASN A 121 -12.20 -3.98 -9.12
N GLY A 122 -12.25 -5.31 -8.98
CA GLY A 122 -12.55 -6.25 -10.08
C GLY A 122 -11.34 -6.73 -10.88
N HIS A 123 -10.11 -6.41 -10.47
CA HIS A 123 -8.88 -6.83 -11.18
C HIS A 123 -8.33 -8.20 -10.75
N GLN A 124 -9.09 -9.00 -10.01
CA GLN A 124 -8.69 -10.36 -9.62
C GLN A 124 -8.38 -11.27 -10.83
N PRO A 125 -9.18 -11.29 -11.93
CA PRO A 125 -8.85 -12.10 -13.10
C PRO A 125 -7.52 -11.71 -13.75
N LEU A 126 -7.19 -10.41 -13.75
CA LEU A 126 -5.93 -9.90 -14.28
C LEU A 126 -4.73 -10.33 -13.43
N LEU A 127 -4.89 -10.35 -12.10
CA LEU A 127 -3.86 -10.86 -11.19
C LEU A 127 -3.55 -12.32 -11.45
N GLN A 128 -4.58 -13.16 -11.61
CA GLN A 128 -4.41 -14.57 -11.94
C GLN A 128 -3.77 -14.76 -13.31
N GLU A 129 -4.16 -13.96 -14.30
CA GLU A 129 -3.58 -14.03 -15.64
C GLU A 129 -2.09 -13.68 -15.63
N ILE A 130 -1.70 -12.59 -14.94
CA ILE A 130 -0.29 -12.20 -14.81
C ILE A 130 0.50 -13.29 -14.09
N ALA A 131 -0.05 -13.91 -13.03
CA ALA A 131 0.60 -15.01 -12.33
C ALA A 131 0.90 -16.20 -13.27
N ARG A 132 -0.03 -16.55 -14.16
CA ARG A 132 0.16 -17.64 -15.14
C ARG A 132 1.27 -17.34 -16.15
N ARG A 133 1.49 -16.07 -16.52
CA ARG A 133 2.55 -15.68 -17.47
C ARG A 133 3.97 -16.01 -16.98
N TYR A 134 4.17 -16.15 -15.67
CA TYR A 134 5.45 -16.61 -15.11
C TYR A 134 5.74 -18.09 -15.42
N ASN A 135 4.72 -18.85 -15.85
CA ASN A 135 4.83 -20.26 -16.20
C ASN A 135 5.44 -21.13 -15.08
N GLN A 136 5.20 -20.73 -13.83
CA GLN A 136 5.65 -21.39 -12.60
C GLN A 136 4.43 -21.69 -11.73
N PRO A 137 4.14 -22.97 -11.43
CA PRO A 137 3.00 -23.34 -10.61
C PRO A 137 3.07 -22.71 -9.21
N GLU A 138 4.28 -22.58 -8.65
CA GLU A 138 4.51 -22.00 -7.33
C GLU A 138 4.01 -20.56 -7.22
N VAL A 139 4.17 -19.76 -8.28
CA VAL A 139 3.67 -18.37 -8.34
C VAL A 139 2.14 -18.34 -8.35
N THR A 140 1.53 -19.24 -9.11
CA THR A 140 0.06 -19.33 -9.20
C THR A 140 -0.53 -19.79 -7.87
N ASP A 141 0.07 -20.79 -7.23
CA ASP A 141 -0.35 -21.29 -5.92
C ASP A 141 -0.20 -20.22 -4.85
N ALA A 142 0.92 -19.47 -4.85
CA ALA A 142 1.14 -18.38 -3.92
C ALA A 142 0.12 -17.23 -4.12
N VAL A 143 -0.27 -16.93 -5.36
CA VAL A 143 -1.34 -15.95 -5.64
C VAL A 143 -2.71 -16.46 -5.20
N ASN A 144 -3.01 -17.75 -5.40
CA ASN A 144 -4.25 -18.33 -4.91
C ASN A 144 -4.31 -18.33 -3.37
N ALA A 145 -3.19 -18.62 -2.71
CA ALA A 145 -3.07 -18.48 -1.26
C ALA A 145 -3.25 -17.03 -0.80
N LEU A 146 -2.70 -16.06 -1.54
CA LEU A 146 -2.92 -14.62 -1.31
C LEU A 146 -4.40 -14.23 -1.39
N LEU A 147 -5.12 -14.77 -2.37
CA LEU A 147 -6.55 -14.51 -2.57
C LEU A 147 -7.44 -15.26 -1.56
N ALA A 148 -6.97 -16.38 -1.03
CA ALA A 148 -7.68 -17.20 -0.04
C ALA A 148 -7.44 -16.78 1.41
N LEU A 149 -6.51 -15.84 1.65
CA LEU A 149 -6.22 -15.31 2.99
C LEU A 149 -7.48 -14.71 3.63
N ASP A 150 -7.72 -15.07 4.89
CA ASP A 150 -8.85 -14.54 5.64
C ASP A 150 -8.70 -13.01 5.73
N PRO A 151 -9.77 -12.23 5.50
CA PRO A 151 -9.75 -10.80 5.75
C PRO A 151 -9.24 -10.38 7.14
N LEU A 152 -9.32 -11.26 8.15
CA LEU A 152 -8.72 -11.09 9.48
C LEU A 152 -7.19 -11.21 9.49
N ASP A 153 -6.59 -11.95 8.57
CA ASP A 153 -5.12 -12.04 8.49
C ASP A 153 -4.50 -10.75 7.89
N ASN A 154 -5.34 -9.78 7.51
CA ASN A 154 -4.92 -8.49 6.97
C ASN A 154 -4.52 -7.49 8.06
N HIS A 155 -3.47 -7.79 8.79
CA HIS A 155 -2.85 -6.85 9.73
C HIS A 155 -1.41 -6.51 9.30
N PRO A 156 -0.90 -5.32 9.69
CA PRO A 156 0.49 -4.98 9.42
C PRO A 156 1.46 -6.01 10.00
N THR A 157 2.57 -6.26 9.30
CA THR A 157 3.63 -7.15 9.82
C THR A 157 4.19 -6.63 11.15
N LYS A 158 4.29 -5.30 11.29
CA LYS A 158 4.74 -4.63 12.52
C LYS A 158 3.60 -3.83 13.13
N ILE A 159 3.02 -4.35 14.21
CA ILE A 159 2.00 -3.64 15.00
C ILE A 159 2.71 -2.68 15.95
N PRO A 160 2.41 -1.36 15.91
CA PRO A 160 2.97 -0.41 16.88
C PRO A 160 2.51 -0.74 18.30
N THR A 161 3.39 -0.58 19.28
CA THR A 161 3.02 -0.76 20.70
C THR A 161 1.87 0.16 21.09
N LEU A 162 1.04 -0.31 22.01
CA LEU A 162 -0.04 0.47 22.56
C LEU A 162 0.51 1.74 23.23
N PRO A 163 -0.13 2.90 23.04
CA PRO A 163 0.29 4.13 23.70
C PRO A 163 0.07 4.04 25.20
N ALA A 164 0.86 4.77 26.00
CA ALA A 164 0.82 4.70 27.47
C ALA A 164 -0.54 5.07 28.09
N PHE A 165 -1.38 5.82 27.37
CA PHE A 165 -2.73 6.15 27.80
C PHE A 165 -3.73 4.98 27.64
N TYR A 166 -3.38 3.93 26.89
CA TYR A 166 -4.26 2.78 26.67
C TYR A 166 -4.26 1.88 27.91
N GLN A 167 -5.18 2.14 28.83
CA GLN A 167 -5.30 1.46 30.13
C GLN A 167 -6.70 0.86 30.29
N PRO A 168 -6.98 -0.30 29.68
CA PRO A 168 -8.34 -0.86 29.62
C PRO A 168 -8.95 -1.20 30.98
N SER A 169 -8.11 -1.45 31.98
CA SER A 169 -8.52 -1.72 33.36
C SER A 169 -9.25 -0.53 34.01
N LEU A 170 -9.07 0.68 33.49
CA LEU A 170 -9.68 1.90 34.01
C LEU A 170 -10.97 2.31 33.28
N TRP A 171 -11.39 1.56 32.26
CA TRP A 171 -12.51 1.92 31.39
C TRP A 171 -13.72 1.00 31.59
N THR A 172 -14.89 1.48 31.17
CA THR A 172 -16.07 0.62 31.03
C THR A 172 -15.77 -0.45 30.00
N ARG A 173 -15.98 -1.71 30.36
CA ARG A 173 -15.67 -2.85 29.51
C ARG A 173 -16.82 -3.08 28.51
N PRO A 174 -16.53 -3.35 27.23
CA PRO A 174 -17.53 -3.83 26.29
C PRO A 174 -18.16 -5.13 26.80
N VAL A 175 -19.45 -5.28 26.56
CA VAL A 175 -20.29 -6.37 27.06
C VAL A 175 -20.82 -7.19 25.89
N LEU A 176 -20.66 -8.51 25.95
CA LEU A 176 -21.14 -9.43 24.93
C LEU A 176 -22.68 -9.50 24.93
N LYS A 177 -23.29 -9.41 23.74
CA LYS A 177 -24.75 -9.56 23.55
C LYS A 177 -25.25 -10.94 23.95
N ALA A 178 -24.42 -11.98 23.76
CA ALA A 178 -24.84 -13.37 23.92
C ALA A 178 -25.09 -13.78 25.38
N ASN A 179 -24.34 -13.22 26.33
CA ASN A 179 -24.35 -13.65 27.72
C ASN A 179 -24.20 -12.51 28.74
N ALA A 180 -24.22 -11.26 28.29
CA ALA A 180 -24.02 -10.06 29.11
C ALA A 180 -22.72 -10.04 29.93
N GLN A 181 -21.70 -10.80 29.52
CA GLN A 181 -20.38 -10.79 30.17
C GLN A 181 -19.48 -9.71 29.59
N SER A 182 -18.71 -9.05 30.45
CA SER A 182 -17.67 -8.10 30.04
C SER A 182 -16.47 -8.79 29.39
N LEU A 183 -15.83 -8.12 28.44
CA LEU A 183 -14.59 -8.60 27.84
C LEU A 183 -13.45 -8.66 28.88
N PRO A 184 -12.64 -9.74 28.88
CA PRO A 184 -11.45 -9.85 29.74
C PRO A 184 -10.33 -8.92 29.27
N ASP A 185 -9.35 -8.66 30.14
CA ASP A 185 -8.23 -7.73 29.85
C ASP A 185 -7.42 -8.14 28.62
N SER A 186 -7.20 -9.45 28.43
CA SER A 186 -6.51 -9.97 27.24
C SER A 186 -7.23 -9.61 25.94
N ALA A 187 -8.57 -9.68 25.93
CA ALA A 187 -9.37 -9.30 24.77
C ALA A 187 -9.32 -7.79 24.51
N LEU A 188 -9.25 -6.98 25.57
CA LEU A 188 -9.10 -5.53 25.44
C LEU A 188 -7.73 -5.13 24.89
N LEU A 189 -6.65 -5.83 25.28
CA LEU A 189 -5.34 -5.61 24.69
C LEU A 189 -5.34 -5.87 23.18
N HIS A 190 -5.92 -6.99 22.75
CA HIS A 190 -6.07 -7.30 21.32
C HIS A 190 -6.99 -6.31 20.59
N LEU A 191 -8.06 -5.84 21.23
CA LEU A 191 -8.89 -4.77 20.67
C LEU A 191 -8.08 -3.48 20.46
N GLY A 192 -7.23 -3.13 21.42
CA GLY A 192 -6.28 -2.04 21.30
C GLY A 192 -5.37 -2.20 20.10
N GLU A 193 -4.78 -3.39 19.93
CA GLU A 193 -3.89 -3.71 18.81
C GLU A 193 -4.63 -3.56 17.46
N MET A 194 -5.85 -4.10 17.34
CA MET A 194 -6.68 -3.96 16.15
C MET A 194 -6.98 -2.48 15.82
N LEU A 195 -7.21 -1.64 16.83
CA LEU A 195 -7.42 -0.20 16.64
C LEU A 195 -6.16 0.54 16.16
N ARG A 196 -4.97 -0.06 16.27
CA ARG A 196 -3.72 0.49 15.72
C ARG A 196 -3.55 0.22 14.23
N PHE A 197 -4.36 -0.66 13.65
CA PHE A 197 -4.27 -0.96 12.22
C PHE A 197 -4.71 0.27 11.39
N PRO A 198 -4.09 0.53 10.23
CA PRO A 198 -4.53 1.62 9.35
C PRO A 198 -6.01 1.46 8.97
N GLN A 199 -6.85 2.45 9.30
CA GLN A 199 -8.32 2.40 9.10
C GLN A 199 -8.80 3.10 7.83
N GLU A 200 -7.93 3.27 6.82
CA GLU A 200 -8.09 4.36 5.86
C GLU A 200 -8.86 4.02 4.57
N GLU A 201 -9.15 2.74 4.30
CA GLU A 201 -10.09 2.31 3.23
C GLU A 201 -11.32 1.60 3.78
N ALA A 202 -11.13 0.71 4.76
CA ALA A 202 -12.20 0.00 5.44
C ALA A 202 -11.81 -0.24 6.90
N LEU A 203 -12.84 -0.41 7.75
CA LEU A 203 -12.62 -0.90 9.10
C LEU A 203 -12.09 -2.32 9.04
N TYR A 204 -11.06 -2.62 9.83
CA TYR A 204 -10.54 -3.97 9.96
C TYR A 204 -11.68 -4.94 10.34
N PRO A 205 -11.86 -6.09 9.65
CA PRO A 205 -13.01 -6.97 9.85
C PRO A 205 -13.18 -7.45 11.30
N GLY A 206 -12.09 -7.62 12.06
CA GLY A 206 -12.18 -7.98 13.48
C GLY A 206 -12.87 -6.91 14.33
N LEU A 207 -12.77 -5.63 13.96
CA LEU A 207 -13.52 -4.55 14.63
C LEU A 207 -15.01 -4.63 14.34
N LEU A 208 -15.39 -5.06 13.14
CA LEU A 208 -16.80 -5.30 12.79
C LEU A 208 -17.36 -6.48 13.58
N GLN A 209 -16.58 -7.56 13.73
CA GLN A 209 -16.97 -8.70 14.56
C GLN A 209 -17.15 -8.30 16.03
N VAL A 210 -16.27 -7.46 16.59
CA VAL A 210 -16.42 -6.93 17.96
C VAL A 210 -17.68 -6.08 18.08
N LYS A 211 -17.95 -5.22 17.09
CA LYS A 211 -19.18 -4.40 17.04
C LYS A 211 -20.45 -5.27 16.98
N ASP A 212 -20.41 -6.37 16.25
CA ASP A 212 -21.54 -7.29 16.13
C ASP A 212 -21.73 -8.13 17.39
N ALA A 213 -20.64 -8.49 18.07
CA ALA A 213 -20.66 -9.31 19.29
C ALA A 213 -21.01 -8.52 20.56
N CYS A 214 -20.68 -7.21 20.64
CA CYS A 214 -20.85 -6.40 21.86
C CYS A 214 -22.04 -5.45 21.79
N THR A 215 -22.67 -5.15 22.94
CA THR A 215 -23.80 -4.21 23.01
C THR A 215 -23.36 -2.79 22.64
N ALA A 216 -24.20 -2.06 21.89
CA ALA A 216 -23.88 -0.72 21.41
C ALA A 216 -23.61 0.28 22.55
N ASP A 217 -24.31 0.14 23.68
CA ASP A 217 -24.13 1.02 24.86
C ASP A 217 -22.79 0.81 25.59
N SER A 218 -22.08 -0.29 25.29
CA SER A 218 -20.82 -0.67 25.94
C SER A 218 -19.57 -0.42 25.08
N LEU A 219 -19.75 0.00 23.83
CA LEU A 219 -18.70 0.28 22.84
C LEU A 219 -18.42 1.78 22.74
#